data_AF-A0A347VYK1-F1
#
_entry.id   AF-A0A347VYK1-F1
#
_cell.length_a   1.000
_cell.length_b   1.000
_cell.length_c   1.000
_cell.angle_alpha   90.00
_cell.angle_beta   90.00
_cell.angle_gamma   90.00
#
_symmetry.space_group_name_H-M   'P 1'
#
loop_
_entity.id
_entity.type
_entity.pdbx_description
1 polymer ?
#
loop_
_entity_poly.entity_id
_entity_poly.type
_entity_poly.pdbx_seq_one_letter_code
_entity_poly.pdbx_strand_id
1 'polypeptide(L)'
;MGLIKLIKSSKIYKDYRAGRKEKGAFERDLKFFTKRHQTIFGYTPDFANPKTFNEKINHRSLYDRNPLYTPLADKLKARIYINFMLRDFVDSVSLDSQKTANNAMGGGGKS
;
A
#
# COMPACT_ATOMS: atom_id res chain seq x y z
N MET A 1 -7.85 -9.93 -9.72
CA MET A 1 -7.94 -8.45 -9.56
C MET A 1 -7.45 -8.07 -8.16
N GLY A 2 -6.32 -7.38 -8.04
CA GLY A 2 -5.74 -7.07 -6.71
C GLY A 2 -6.59 -6.09 -5.90
N LEU A 3 -6.59 -6.26 -4.57
CA LEU A 3 -7.33 -5.44 -3.59
C LEU A 3 -7.12 -3.93 -3.79
N ILE A 4 -5.90 -3.50 -4.13
CA ILE A 4 -5.57 -2.10 -4.42
C ILE A 4 -6.41 -1.54 -5.57
N LYS A 5 -6.58 -2.32 -6.65
CA LYS A 5 -7.34 -1.92 -7.83
C LYS A 5 -8.81 -1.73 -7.47
N LEU A 6 -9.35 -2.62 -6.63
CA LEU A 6 -10.71 -2.52 -6.12
C LEU A 6 -10.90 -1.25 -5.28
N ILE A 7 -10.01 -0.98 -4.31
CA ILE A 7 -10.09 0.23 -3.48
C ILE A 7 -10.00 1.49 -4.37
N LYS A 8 -9.07 1.53 -5.32
CA LYS A 8 -8.89 2.67 -6.22
C LYS A 8 -10.09 2.93 -7.14
N SER A 9 -10.85 1.89 -7.47
CA SER A 9 -12.07 2.00 -8.29
C SER A 9 -13.28 2.55 -7.52
N SER A 10 -13.28 2.44 -6.18
CA SER A 10 -14.40 2.85 -5.34
C SER A 10 -14.68 4.36 -5.44
N LYS A 11 -15.97 4.72 -5.39
CA LYS A 11 -16.40 6.13 -5.39
C LYS A 11 -15.73 6.92 -4.26
N ILE A 12 -15.69 6.32 -3.06
CA ILE A 12 -15.07 6.90 -1.86
C ILE A 12 -13.61 7.29 -2.11
N TYR A 13 -12.82 6.39 -2.71
CA TYR A 13 -11.41 6.68 -2.99
C TYR A 13 -11.24 7.76 -4.06
N LYS A 14 -12.07 7.74 -5.11
CA LYS A 14 -12.04 8.75 -6.17
C LYS A 14 -12.36 10.13 -5.62
N ASP A 15 -13.41 10.25 -4.80
CA ASP A 15 -13.82 11.51 -4.17
C ASP A 15 -12.72 12.03 -3.23
N TYR A 16 -12.15 11.16 -2.39
CA TYR A 16 -11.00 11.48 -1.54
C TYR A 16 -9.80 11.99 -2.37
N ARG A 17 -9.46 11.28 -3.45
CA ARG A 17 -8.32 11.64 -4.31
C ARG A 17 -8.58 12.96 -5.06
N ALA A 18 -9.83 13.23 -5.44
CA ALA A 18 -10.24 14.46 -6.10
C ALA A 18 -10.14 15.66 -5.15
N GLY A 19 -10.69 15.56 -3.94
CA GLY A 19 -10.56 16.60 -2.91
C GLY A 19 -9.10 16.90 -2.58
N ARG A 20 -8.21 15.91 -2.71
CA ARG A 20 -6.79 16.12 -2.44
C ARG A 20 -6.01 16.85 -3.53
N LYS A 21 -6.54 16.88 -4.77
CA LYS A 21 -6.00 17.69 -5.88
C LYS A 21 -6.38 19.17 -5.75
N GLU A 22 -7.24 19.52 -4.80
CA GLU A 22 -7.54 20.91 -4.49
C GLU A 22 -6.24 21.66 -4.14
N LYS A 23 -6.06 22.85 -4.71
CA LYS A 23 -4.90 23.70 -4.46
C LYS A 23 -4.79 24.01 -2.97
N GLY A 24 -3.60 23.85 -2.38
CA GLY A 24 -3.37 24.15 -0.97
C GLY A 24 -3.71 23.01 -0.01
N ALA A 25 -4.34 21.91 -0.46
CA ALA A 25 -4.69 20.82 0.44
C ALA A 25 -3.46 20.15 1.08
N PHE A 26 -2.31 20.12 0.38
CA PHE A 26 -1.07 19.58 0.94
C PHE A 26 -0.49 20.48 2.01
N GLU A 27 -0.43 21.77 1.73
CA GLU A 27 0.15 22.78 2.59
C GLU A 27 -0.66 22.93 3.89
N ARG A 28 -1.99 22.84 3.80
CA ARG A 28 -2.89 22.83 4.96
C ARG A 28 -2.64 21.62 5.85
N ASP A 29 -2.60 20.41 5.27
CA ASP A 29 -2.32 19.18 6.02
C ASP A 29 -0.92 19.26 6.67
N LEU A 30 0.10 19.63 5.89
CA LEU A 30 1.49 19.73 6.36
C LEU A 30 1.57 20.66 7.58
N LYS A 31 1.00 21.87 7.48
CA LYS A 31 0.98 22.85 8.57
C LYS A 31 0.28 22.29 9.82
N PHE A 32 -0.84 21.59 9.65
CA PHE A 32 -1.56 20.96 10.76
C PHE A 32 -0.71 19.92 11.47
N PHE A 33 -0.11 18.98 10.72
CA PHE A 33 0.72 17.92 11.30
C PHE A 33 1.98 18.50 11.98
N THR A 34 2.63 19.48 11.37
CA THR A 34 3.84 20.12 11.93
C THR A 34 3.52 20.80 13.25
N LYS A 35 2.45 21.62 13.27
CA LYS A 35 2.03 22.33 14.49
C LYS A 35 1.67 21.34 15.61
N ARG A 36 0.89 20.30 15.29
CA ARG A 36 0.47 19.30 16.27
C ARG A 36 1.68 18.54 16.84
N HIS A 37 2.63 18.15 16.00
CA HIS A 37 3.84 17.45 16.43
C HIS A 37 4.72 18.34 17.33
N GLN A 38 4.91 19.60 16.94
CA GLN A 38 5.62 20.59 17.76
C GLN A 38 4.98 20.77 19.14
N THR A 39 3.64 20.85 19.22
CA THR A 39 2.94 20.99 20.51
C THR A 39 3.13 19.78 21.42
N ILE A 40 3.21 18.56 20.86
CA ILE A 40 3.30 17.33 21.66
C ILE A 40 4.75 17.01 22.06
N PHE A 41 5.70 17.18 21.13
CA PHE A 41 7.08 16.74 21.31
C PHE A 41 8.08 17.87 21.54
N GLY A 42 7.67 19.14 21.38
CA GLY A 42 8.52 20.31 21.66
C GLY A 42 9.55 20.63 20.59
N TYR A 43 9.53 19.99 19.42
CA TYR A 43 10.47 20.25 18.33
C TYR A 43 9.78 20.25 16.96
N THR A 44 10.41 20.91 15.99
CA THR A 44 9.93 20.94 14.60
C THR A 44 10.27 19.64 13.88
N PRO A 45 9.28 18.84 13.44
CA PRO A 45 9.56 17.61 12.69
C PRO A 45 10.02 17.92 11.28
N ASP A 46 10.90 17.06 10.75
CA ASP A 46 11.13 16.92 9.31
C ASP A 46 10.33 15.71 8.80
N PHE A 47 9.18 15.98 8.16
CA PHE A 47 8.40 14.91 7.55
C PHE A 47 8.93 14.49 6.19
N ALA A 48 9.77 15.26 5.51
CA ALA A 48 10.37 14.84 4.24
C ALA A 48 11.46 13.78 4.47
N ASN A 49 12.22 13.90 5.57
CA ASN A 49 13.22 12.92 5.98
C ASN A 49 12.93 12.40 7.41
N PRO A 50 11.90 11.56 7.58
CA PRO A 50 11.43 11.16 8.90
C PRO A 50 12.41 10.23 9.61
N LYS A 51 12.85 10.59 10.82
CA LYS A 51 13.76 9.81 11.65
C LYS A 51 13.00 8.99 12.70
N THR A 52 12.10 9.63 13.43
CA THR A 52 11.37 9.02 14.53
C THR A 52 10.16 8.20 14.05
N PHE A 53 9.63 7.33 14.90
CA PHE A 53 8.43 6.56 14.58
C PHE A 53 7.23 7.48 14.24
N ASN A 54 7.02 8.53 15.04
CA ASN A 54 5.92 9.46 14.86
C ASN A 54 6.05 10.28 13.56
N GLU A 55 7.28 10.71 13.22
CA GLU A 55 7.55 11.34 11.93
C GLU A 55 7.26 10.39 10.77
N LYS A 56 7.64 9.12 10.87
CA LYS A 56 7.36 8.11 9.83
C LYS A 56 5.86 7.88 9.63
N ILE A 57 5.07 7.92 10.70
CA ILE A 57 3.60 7.84 10.63
C ILE A 57 3.04 9.06 9.89
N ASN A 58 3.44 10.27 10.27
CA ASN A 58 2.97 11.49 9.64
C ASN A 58 3.43 11.59 8.17
N HIS A 59 4.66 11.17 7.86
CA HIS A 59 5.16 11.08 6.48
C HIS A 59 4.30 10.15 5.62
N ARG A 60 3.92 8.97 6.12
CA ARG A 60 3.01 8.06 5.38
C ARG A 60 1.66 8.71 5.10
N SER A 61 1.11 9.46 6.05
CA SER A 61 -0.15 10.19 5.89
C SER A 61 -0.06 11.36 4.92
N LEU A 62 1.11 12.01 4.82
CA LEU A 62 1.31 13.18 3.98
C LEU A 62 1.70 12.84 2.54
N TYR A 63 2.69 11.96 2.36
CA TYR A 63 3.38 11.73 1.08
C TYR A 63 2.97 10.43 0.39
N ASP A 64 3.03 9.30 1.10
CA ASP A 64 2.83 7.98 0.50
C ASP A 64 1.34 7.66 0.26
N ARG A 65 0.49 7.89 1.26
CA ARG A 65 -0.99 7.74 1.19
C ARG A 65 -1.45 6.47 0.47
N ASN A 66 -0.77 5.36 0.72
CA ASN A 66 -1.12 4.08 0.12
C ASN A 66 -2.52 3.63 0.61
N PRO A 67 -3.49 3.37 -0.29
CA PRO A 67 -4.83 2.91 0.10
C PRO A 67 -4.85 1.59 0.88
N LEU A 68 -3.75 0.82 0.88
CA LEU A 68 -3.63 -0.39 1.69
C LEU A 68 -3.53 -0.13 3.19
N TYR A 69 -3.10 1.04 3.63
CA TYR A 69 -2.92 1.29 5.06
C TYR A 69 -4.23 1.23 5.83
N THR A 70 -5.32 1.71 5.23
CA THR A 70 -6.66 1.67 5.85
C THR A 70 -7.17 0.24 6.11
N PRO A 71 -7.22 -0.69 5.12
CA PRO A 71 -7.62 -2.07 5.39
C PRO A 71 -6.61 -2.82 6.28
N LEU A 72 -5.32 -2.47 6.25
CA LEU A 72 -4.32 -3.11 7.12
C LEU A 72 -4.45 -2.69 8.59
N ALA A 73 -5.03 -1.52 8.87
CA ALA A 73 -5.31 -1.10 10.25
C ALA A 73 -6.46 -1.90 10.90
N ASP A 74 -7.32 -2.52 10.09
CA ASP A 74 -8.44 -3.35 10.56
C ASP A 74 -7.99 -4.81 10.67
N LYS A 75 -8.10 -5.38 11.87
CA LYS A 75 -7.61 -6.74 12.16
C LYS A 75 -8.22 -7.82 11.27
N LEU A 76 -9.52 -7.73 10.96
CA LEU A 76 -10.21 -8.74 10.16
C LEU A 76 -9.82 -8.61 8.69
N LYS A 77 -9.84 -7.40 8.15
CA LYS A 77 -9.46 -7.13 6.75
C LYS A 77 -8.00 -7.46 6.50
N ALA A 78 -7.11 -7.16 7.45
CA ALA A 78 -5.70 -7.53 7.36
C ALA A 78 -5.50 -9.05 7.26
N ARG A 79 -6.21 -9.84 8.08
CA ARG A 79 -6.14 -11.32 8.02
C ARG A 79 -6.61 -11.85 6.66
N ILE A 80 -7.73 -11.34 6.16
CA ILE A 80 -8.27 -11.72 4.85
C ILE A 80 -7.27 -11.37 3.74
N TYR A 81 -6.66 -10.19 3.81
CA TYR A 81 -5.66 -9.76 2.84
C TYR A 81 -4.41 -10.65 2.85
N ILE A 82 -3.87 -10.98 4.02
CA ILE A 82 -2.70 -11.87 4.16
C ILE A 82 -3.03 -13.24 3.58
N ASN A 83 -4.19 -13.82 3.92
CA ASN A 83 -4.62 -15.11 3.38
C ASN A 83 -4.73 -15.09 1.85
N PHE A 84 -5.29 -14.01 1.28
CA PHE A 84 -5.36 -13.82 -0.16
C PHE A 84 -3.96 -13.79 -0.79
N MET A 85 -3.03 -13.00 -0.24
CA MET A 85 -1.67 -12.88 -0.75
C MET A 85 -0.90 -14.20 -0.67
N LEU A 86 -1.05 -14.96 0.41
CA LEU A 86 -0.42 -16.28 0.58
C LEU A 86 -0.94 -17.28 -0.44
N ARG A 87 -2.25 -17.29 -0.70
CA ARG A 87 -2.85 -18.16 -1.72
C ARG A 87 -2.34 -17.82 -3.12
N ASP A 88 -2.34 -16.53 -3.48
CA ASP A 88 -1.84 -16.04 -4.77
C ASP A 88 -0.37 -16.44 -4.97
N PHE A 89 0.44 -16.38 -3.90
CA PHE A 89 1.82 -16.85 -3.91
C PHE A 89 1.93 -18.36 -4.15
N VAL A 90 1.19 -19.19 -3.41
CA VAL A 90 1.21 -20.66 -3.58
C VAL A 90 0.75 -21.08 -4.99
N ASP A 91 -0.29 -20.42 -5.51
CA ASP A 91 -0.80 -20.68 -6.85
C ASP A 91 0.27 -20.35 -7.91
N SER A 92 1.03 -19.25 -7.73
CA SER A 92 2.13 -18.89 -8.63
C SER A 92 3.27 -19.92 -8.64
N VAL A 93 3.66 -20.42 -7.47
CA VAL A 93 4.72 -21.44 -7.32
C VAL A 93 4.29 -22.78 -7.94
N SER A 94 3.00 -23.13 -7.82
CA SER A 94 2.45 -24.37 -8.36
C SER A 94 2.40 -24.38 -9.89
N LEU A 95 2.16 -23.22 -10.51
CA LEU A 95 2.15 -23.05 -11.97
C LEU A 95 3.56 -23.15 -12.57
N ASP A 96 4.57 -22.65 -11.86
CA ASP A 96 5.97 -22.72 -12.31
C ASP A 96 6.49 -24.16 -12.28
N SER A 97 6.10 -24.94 -11.27
CA SER A 97 6.46 -26.37 -11.15
C SER A 97 5.88 -27.23 -12.27
N GLN A 98 4.65 -26.93 -12.72
CA GLN A 98 4.00 -27.61 -13.85
C GLN A 98 4.62 -27.23 -15.20
N LYS A 99 5.08 -25.98 -15.38
CA LYS A 99 5.78 -25.55 -16.61
C LYS A 99 7.13 -26.24 -16.79
N THR A 100 7.90 -26.43 -15.71
CA THR A 100 9.19 -27.13 -15.78
C THR A 100 9.01 -28.61 -16.14
N ALA A 101 7.99 -29.27 -15.58
CA ALA A 101 7.66 -30.66 -15.90
C ALA A 101 7.20 -30.83 -17.36
N ASN A 102 6.33 -29.94 -17.85
CA ASN A 102 5.80 -30.02 -19.21
C ASN A 102 6.85 -29.72 -20.30
N ASN A 103 7.83 -28.84 -20.02
CA ASN A 103 8.95 -28.59 -20.94
C ASN A 103 9.98 -29.73 -20.99
N ALA A 104 10.09 -30.56 -19.95
CA ALA A 104 11.00 -31.70 -19.92
C ALA A 104 10.48 -32.93 -20.71
N MET A 105 9.18 -33.02 -20.97
CA MET A 105 8.56 -34.15 -21.71
C MET A 105 8.37 -33.90 -23.23
N GLY A 106 8.67 -32.69 -23.73
CA GLY A 106 8.46 -32.31 -25.15
C GLY A 106 9.64 -32.57 -26.09
N GLY A 107 10.78 -33.07 -25.61
CA GLY A 107 12.00 -33.29 -26.38
C GLY A 107 12.15 -34.69 -26.98
N GLY A 108 11.09 -35.25 -27.57
CA GLY A 108 11.14 -36.52 -28.31
C GLY A 108 11.30 -36.27 -29.80
N GLY A 109 12.52 -36.41 -30.31
CA GLY A 109 12.89 -36.15 -31.70
C GLY A 109 12.06 -36.94 -32.71
N LYS A 110 11.63 -36.24 -33.77
CA LYS A 110 11.23 -36.88 -35.03
C LYS A 110 12.52 -37.29 -35.75
N SER A 111 12.74 -38.59 -35.89
CA SER A 111 13.65 -39.19 -36.87
C SER A 111 12.81 -39.77 -38.01
#